data_AF-A0AAW2RGP1-F1
#
_entry.id   AF-A0AAW2RGP1-F1
#
_cell.length_a   1.000
_cell.length_b   1.000
_cell.length_c   1.000
_cell.angle_alpha   90.00
_cell.angle_beta   90.00
_cell.angle_gamma   90.00
#
_symmetry.space_group_name_H-M   'P 1'
#
loop_
_entity.id
_entity.type
_entity.pdbx_description
1 polymer ?
#
loop_
_entity_poly.entity_id
_entity_poly.type
_entity_poly.pdbx_seq_one_letter_code
_entity_poly.pdbx_strand_id
1 'polypeptide(L)'
;MGSRGGTCSGSSSEENLDDQNLTTEIIRKRKRMISNRESARRSRMRKQKHLDDLTAQAANLRAENNHILTNINHVTQLYLNVEADNSVLRAQISELNHRLKSLTDIISCMRLDGAASPGFDDYDYDYDHDHDHDQMIGGGDDLFSPWSLVHVKQPIMASSDHGFMY
;
A
#
# COMPACT_ATOMS: atom_id res chain seq x y z
N MET A 1 66.32 21.58 -80.37
CA MET A 1 66.15 22.46 -79.19
C MET A 1 65.24 21.71 -78.23
N GLY A 2 65.54 21.42 -76.98
CA GLY A 2 66.61 21.80 -76.08
C GLY A 2 66.13 21.42 -74.67
N SER A 3 67.07 21.08 -73.80
CA SER A 3 66.95 20.96 -72.34
C SER A 3 66.44 19.65 -71.74
N ARG A 4 67.46 18.83 -71.43
CA ARG A 4 67.59 18.00 -70.23
C ARG A 4 67.19 18.77 -68.98
N GLY A 5 66.45 18.14 -68.07
CA GLY A 5 66.22 18.59 -66.71
C GLY A 5 66.34 17.39 -65.78
N GLY A 6 67.59 17.03 -65.44
CA GLY A 6 67.85 16.10 -64.36
C GLY A 6 67.66 16.80 -63.03
N THR A 7 66.79 16.26 -62.19
CA THR A 7 66.76 16.55 -60.77
C THR A 7 66.87 15.23 -60.01
N CYS A 8 68.10 14.89 -59.65
CA CYS A 8 68.39 14.04 -58.52
C CYS A 8 68.14 14.86 -57.24
N SER A 9 67.23 14.41 -56.37
CA SER A 9 67.16 14.85 -54.97
C SER A 9 66.31 13.88 -54.14
N GLY A 10 66.96 13.09 -53.30
CA GLY A 10 66.45 12.78 -51.95
C GLY A 10 65.49 11.62 -51.75
N SER A 11 65.71 10.43 -52.34
CA SER A 11 65.02 9.22 -51.89
C SER A 11 65.77 8.56 -50.74
N SER A 12 65.59 9.04 -49.50
CA SER A 12 66.03 8.33 -48.27
C SER A 12 65.27 8.74 -46.99
N SER A 13 64.15 9.46 -47.09
CA SER A 13 63.40 9.94 -45.91
C SER A 13 61.96 9.43 -45.81
N GLU A 14 61.41 8.87 -46.89
CA GLU A 14 59.99 8.44 -46.93
C GLU A 14 59.76 7.08 -46.26
N GLU A 15 60.72 6.16 -46.34
CA GLU A 15 60.62 4.82 -45.75
C GLU A 15 60.56 4.85 -44.21
N ASN A 16 61.10 5.88 -43.57
CA ASN A 16 61.12 6.03 -42.11
C ASN A 16 59.81 6.62 -41.54
N LEU A 17 59.05 7.37 -42.36
CA LEU A 17 57.79 8.01 -41.94
C LEU A 17 56.64 6.99 -41.89
N ASP A 18 56.59 6.05 -42.83
CA ASP A 18 55.55 5.00 -42.87
C ASP A 18 55.70 4.00 -41.72
N ASP A 19 56.92 3.62 -41.34
CA ASP A 19 57.19 2.75 -40.19
C ASP A 19 56.81 3.43 -38.85
N GLN A 20 57.12 4.72 -38.71
CA GLN A 20 56.69 5.51 -37.55
C GLN A 20 55.17 5.66 -37.49
N ASN A 21 54.50 5.80 -38.63
CA ASN A 21 53.05 5.88 -38.68
C ASN A 21 52.39 4.53 -38.31
N LEU A 22 52.91 3.41 -38.83
CA LEU A 22 52.46 2.06 -38.47
C LEU A 22 52.58 1.78 -36.97
N THR A 23 53.71 2.14 -36.36
CA THR A 23 53.93 1.93 -34.92
C THR A 23 52.96 2.76 -34.08
N THR A 24 52.67 4.01 -34.47
CA THR A 24 51.66 4.84 -33.77
C THR A 24 50.25 4.26 -33.88
N GLU A 25 49.86 3.72 -35.04
CA GLU A 25 48.57 3.04 -35.22
C GLU A 25 48.46 1.78 -34.35
N ILE A 26 49.51 0.97 -34.28
CA ILE A 26 49.57 -0.24 -33.44
C ILE A 26 49.39 0.15 -31.95
N ILE A 27 50.09 1.18 -31.48
CA ILE A 27 49.94 1.70 -30.11
C ILE A 27 48.52 2.19 -29.86
N ARG A 28 47.93 2.95 -30.80
CA ARG A 28 46.55 3.45 -30.69
C ARG A 28 45.53 2.32 -30.64
N LYS A 29 45.69 1.28 -31.47
CA LYS A 29 44.87 0.07 -31.46
C LYS A 29 44.99 -0.66 -30.12
N ARG A 30 46.21 -0.83 -29.60
CA ARG A 30 46.44 -1.45 -28.28
C ARG A 30 45.76 -0.67 -27.15
N LYS A 31 45.88 0.67 -27.13
CA LYS A 31 45.20 1.53 -26.16
C LYS A 31 43.67 1.38 -26.25
N ARG A 32 43.10 1.36 -27.46
CA ARG A 32 41.66 1.12 -27.67
C ARG A 32 41.21 -0.24 -27.16
N MET A 33 41.98 -1.30 -27.41
CA MET A 33 41.65 -2.64 -26.91
C MET A 33 41.62 -2.69 -25.37
N ILE A 34 42.59 -2.05 -24.71
CA ILE A 34 42.64 -2.00 -23.24
C ILE A 34 41.47 -1.16 -22.69
N SER A 35 41.22 0.03 -23.27
CA SER A 35 40.14 0.91 -22.86
C SER A 35 38.76 0.28 -23.06
N ASN A 36 38.51 -0.35 -24.21
CA ASN A 36 37.25 -1.06 -24.48
C ASN A 36 37.07 -2.28 -23.57
N ARG A 37 38.16 -3.00 -23.27
CA ARG A 37 38.10 -4.11 -22.31
C ARG A 37 37.67 -3.62 -20.93
N GLU A 38 38.25 -2.53 -20.46
CA GLU A 38 37.91 -1.95 -19.16
C GLU A 38 36.49 -1.34 -19.16
N SER A 39 36.07 -0.67 -20.24
CA SER A 39 34.72 -0.10 -20.34
C SER A 39 33.65 -1.20 -20.41
N ALA A 40 33.89 -2.29 -21.12
CA ALA A 40 33.02 -3.46 -21.16
C ALA A 40 32.92 -4.11 -19.76
N ARG A 41 34.05 -4.25 -19.06
CA ARG A 41 34.07 -4.76 -17.67
C ARG A 41 33.24 -3.87 -16.74
N ARG A 42 33.46 -2.56 -16.76
CA ARG A 42 32.69 -1.59 -15.95
C ARG A 42 31.21 -1.61 -16.28
N SER A 43 30.84 -1.74 -17.55
CA SER A 43 29.45 -1.86 -17.98
C SER A 43 28.79 -3.12 -17.41
N ARG A 44 29.47 -4.28 -17.50
CA ARG A 44 28.99 -5.54 -16.88
C ARG A 44 28.85 -5.41 -15.37
N MET A 45 29.85 -4.84 -14.69
CA MET A 45 29.79 -4.63 -13.23
C MET A 45 28.62 -3.73 -12.81
N ARG A 46 28.37 -2.63 -13.53
CA ARG A 46 27.22 -1.76 -13.25
C ARG A 46 25.89 -2.46 -13.43
N LYS A 47 25.74 -3.24 -14.52
CA LYS A 47 24.52 -4.04 -14.76
C LYS A 47 24.33 -5.11 -13.69
N GLN A 48 25.39 -5.81 -13.28
CA GLN A 48 25.33 -6.80 -12.21
C GLN A 48 24.86 -6.15 -10.91
N LYS A 49 25.50 -5.04 -10.50
CA LYS A 49 25.09 -4.31 -9.30
C LYS A 49 23.61 -3.91 -9.33
N HIS A 50 23.13 -3.41 -10.48
CA HIS A 50 21.73 -3.02 -10.60
C HIS A 50 20.77 -4.22 -10.46
N LEU A 51 21.13 -5.38 -11.00
CA LEU A 51 20.35 -6.62 -10.82
C LEU A 51 20.37 -7.08 -9.36
N ASP A 52 21.52 -7.00 -8.69
CA ASP A 52 21.66 -7.34 -7.28
C ASP A 52 20.81 -6.41 -6.41
N ASP A 53 20.86 -5.10 -6.67
CA ASP A 53 20.08 -4.07 -5.97
C ASP A 53 18.57 -4.29 -6.16
N LEU A 54 18.12 -4.62 -7.38
CA LEU A 54 16.71 -4.94 -7.65
C LEU A 54 16.27 -6.24 -6.96
N THR A 55 17.14 -7.24 -6.92
CA THR A 55 16.86 -8.52 -6.24
C THR A 55 16.73 -8.31 -4.74
N ALA A 56 17.61 -7.50 -4.15
CA ALA A 56 17.55 -7.13 -2.75
C ALA A 56 16.26 -6.35 -2.43
N GLN A 57 15.88 -5.39 -3.26
CA GLN A 57 14.62 -4.66 -3.11
C GLN A 57 13.40 -5.59 -3.17
N ALA A 58 13.36 -6.52 -4.12
CA ALA A 58 12.28 -7.49 -4.22
C ALA A 58 12.22 -8.44 -3.01
N ALA A 59 13.37 -8.83 -2.44
CA ALA A 59 13.42 -9.62 -1.23
C ALA A 59 12.91 -8.84 -0.01
N ASN A 60 13.32 -7.58 0.15
CA ASN A 60 12.85 -6.70 1.23
C ASN A 60 11.34 -6.48 1.15
N LEU A 61 10.81 -6.14 -0.03
CA LEU A 61 9.37 -5.95 -0.22
C LEU A 61 8.57 -7.22 0.08
N ARG A 62 9.08 -8.40 -0.27
CA ARG A 62 8.44 -9.67 0.11
C ARG A 62 8.45 -9.88 1.63
N ALA A 63 9.56 -9.58 2.30
CA ALA A 63 9.65 -9.68 3.75
C ALA A 63 8.67 -8.71 4.45
N GLU A 64 8.60 -7.46 3.99
CA GLU A 64 7.65 -6.46 4.48
C GLU A 64 6.20 -6.88 4.25
N ASN A 65 5.87 -7.41 3.06
CA ASN A 65 4.54 -7.90 2.76
C ASN A 65 4.12 -9.03 3.71
N ASN A 66 5.01 -10.00 3.95
CA ASN A 66 4.76 -11.09 4.90
C ASN A 66 4.59 -10.59 6.33
N HIS A 67 5.37 -9.58 6.73
CA HIS A 67 5.23 -8.94 8.04
C HIS A 67 3.87 -8.25 8.19
N ILE A 68 3.45 -7.47 7.19
CA ILE A 68 2.13 -6.82 7.16
C ILE A 68 1.02 -7.87 7.25
N LEU A 69 1.10 -8.95 6.46
CA LEU A 69 0.11 -10.03 6.49
C LEU A 69 0.00 -10.69 7.87
N THR A 70 1.15 -10.94 8.52
CA THR A 70 1.19 -11.49 9.88
C THR A 70 0.52 -10.55 10.88
N ASN A 71 0.77 -9.24 10.77
CA ASN A 71 0.15 -8.25 11.63
C ASN A 71 -1.36 -8.15 11.40
N ILE A 72 -1.82 -8.17 10.14
CA ILE A 72 -3.25 -8.20 9.79
C ILE A 72 -3.92 -9.41 10.45
N ASN A 73 -3.33 -10.60 10.32
CA ASN A 73 -3.86 -11.80 10.95
C ASN A 73 -3.95 -11.66 12.47
N HIS A 74 -2.91 -11.12 13.11
CA HIS A 74 -2.89 -10.90 14.55
C HIS A 74 -3.99 -9.94 15.01
N VAL A 75 -4.09 -8.76 14.37
CA VAL A 75 -5.11 -7.75 14.68
C VAL A 75 -6.52 -8.29 14.41
N THR A 76 -6.70 -9.09 13.36
CA THR A 76 -7.98 -9.73 13.05
C THR A 76 -8.41 -10.67 14.18
N GLN A 77 -7.50 -11.47 14.73
CA GLN A 77 -7.81 -12.34 15.88
C GLN A 77 -8.19 -11.55 17.13
N LEU A 78 -7.46 -10.46 17.42
CA LEU A 78 -7.81 -9.57 18.53
C LEU A 78 -9.20 -8.95 18.35
N TYR A 79 -9.50 -8.48 17.15
CA TYR A 79 -10.80 -7.92 16.81
C TYR A 79 -11.93 -8.94 17.03
N LEU A 80 -11.76 -10.19 16.55
CA LEU A 80 -12.76 -11.24 16.73
C LEU A 80 -13.02 -11.57 18.20
N ASN A 81 -11.98 -11.56 19.04
CA ASN A 81 -12.14 -11.76 20.48
C ASN A 81 -12.95 -10.63 21.12
N VAL A 82 -12.63 -9.38 20.80
CA VAL A 82 -13.37 -8.21 21.31
C VAL A 82 -14.82 -8.21 20.82
N GLU A 83 -15.07 -8.62 19.57
CA GLU A 83 -16.43 -8.74 19.05
C GLU A 83 -17.23 -9.84 19.76
N ALA A 84 -16.60 -10.97 20.10
CA ALA A 84 -17.23 -12.02 20.89
C ALA A 84 -17.60 -11.52 22.30
N ASP A 85 -16.70 -10.81 22.98
CA ASP A 85 -16.98 -10.20 24.27
C ASP A 85 -18.12 -9.17 24.18
N ASN A 86 -18.14 -8.36 23.10
CA ASN A 86 -19.22 -7.40 22.87
C ASN A 86 -20.58 -8.08 22.68
N SER A 87 -20.61 -9.20 21.94
CA SER A 87 -21.82 -10.01 21.75
C SER A 87 -22.37 -10.54 23.08
N VAL A 88 -21.49 -11.05 23.95
CA VAL A 88 -21.86 -11.51 25.30
C VAL A 88 -22.44 -10.38 26.13
N LEU A 89 -21.80 -9.21 26.15
CA LEU A 89 -22.29 -8.04 26.90
C LEU A 89 -23.66 -7.57 26.39
N ARG A 90 -23.87 -7.54 25.07
CA ARG A 90 -25.18 -7.20 24.48
C ARG A 90 -26.27 -8.19 24.88
N ALA A 91 -25.95 -9.49 24.88
CA ALA A 91 -26.88 -10.52 25.34
C ALA A 91 -27.25 -10.35 26.82
N GLN A 92 -26.26 -10.06 27.68
CA GLN A 92 -26.48 -9.78 29.10
C GLN A 92 -27.36 -8.55 29.32
N ILE A 93 -27.14 -7.47 28.57
CA ILE A 93 -28.00 -6.26 28.63
C ILE A 93 -29.44 -6.60 28.23
N SER A 94 -29.62 -7.36 27.15
CA SER A 94 -30.95 -7.79 26.70
C SER A 94 -31.66 -8.61 27.79
N GLU A 95 -30.96 -9.56 28.41
CA GLU A 95 -31.50 -10.38 29.50
C GLU A 95 -31.90 -9.53 30.72
N LEU A 96 -31.04 -8.60 31.15
CA LEU A 96 -31.34 -7.72 32.28
C LEU A 96 -32.53 -6.80 31.99
N ASN A 97 -32.63 -6.26 30.78
CA ASN A 97 -33.79 -5.47 30.36
C ASN A 97 -35.08 -6.30 30.36
N HIS A 98 -35.02 -7.55 29.87
CA HIS A 98 -36.17 -8.45 29.91
C HIS A 98 -36.62 -8.75 31.34
N ARG A 99 -35.66 -9.05 32.24
CA ARG A 99 -35.95 -9.27 33.67
C ARG A 99 -36.56 -8.04 34.32
N LEU A 100 -36.01 -6.86 34.05
CA LEU A 100 -36.54 -5.59 34.57
C LEU A 100 -37.98 -5.35 34.10
N LYS A 101 -38.24 -5.51 32.80
CA LYS A 101 -39.59 -5.35 32.23
C LYS A 101 -40.58 -6.34 32.85
N SER A 102 -40.20 -7.61 32.98
CA SER A 102 -41.04 -8.61 33.64
C SER A 102 -41.39 -8.23 35.08
N LEU A 103 -40.43 -7.70 35.86
CA LEU A 103 -40.69 -7.24 37.22
C LEU A 103 -41.63 -6.01 37.24
N THR A 104 -41.42 -5.06 36.33
CA THR A 104 -42.30 -3.90 36.16
C THR A 104 -43.74 -4.32 35.80
N ASP A 105 -43.89 -5.28 34.89
CA ASP A 105 -45.20 -5.80 34.47
C ASP A 105 -45.91 -6.51 35.64
N ILE A 106 -45.18 -7.31 36.44
CA ILE A 106 -45.73 -7.95 37.66
C ILE A 106 -46.23 -6.89 38.65
N ILE A 107 -45.44 -5.84 38.90
CA ILE A 107 -45.84 -4.75 39.80
C ILE A 107 -47.09 -4.03 39.27
N SER A 108 -47.17 -3.81 37.96
CA SER A 108 -48.34 -3.21 37.31
C SER A 108 -49.60 -4.07 37.52
N CYS A 109 -49.50 -5.38 37.32
CA CYS A 109 -50.61 -6.32 37.52
C CYS A 109 -51.10 -6.31 38.97
N MET A 110 -50.18 -6.38 39.95
CA MET A 110 -50.54 -6.32 41.38
C MET A 110 -51.22 -5.01 41.77
N ARG A 111 -50.88 -3.90 41.10
CA ARG A 111 -51.51 -2.60 41.34
C ARG A 111 -52.93 -2.53 40.77
N LEU A 112 -53.21 -3.21 39.66
CA LEU A 112 -54.53 -3.30 39.04
C LEU A 112 -55.49 -4.18 39.87
N ASP A 113 -54.98 -5.25 40.48
CA ASP A 113 -55.79 -6.18 41.32
C ASP A 113 -56.13 -5.60 42.71
N GLY A 114 -55.46 -4.53 43.13
CA GLY A 114 -55.71 -3.82 44.40
C GLY A 114 -56.77 -2.71 44.32
N ALA A 115 -57.32 -2.43 43.14
CA ALA A 115 -58.22 -1.29 42.89
C ALA A 115 -59.70 -1.69 42.68
N ALA A 116 -60.13 -2.85 43.17
CA ALA A 116 -61.55 -3.17 43.30
C ALA A 116 -62.14 -2.54 44.58
N SER A 117 -62.20 -1.21 44.63
CA SER A 117 -63.08 -0.46 45.53
C SER A 117 -63.89 0.52 44.69
N PRO A 118 -65.22 0.38 44.59
CA PRO A 118 -66.04 1.32 43.84
C PRO A 118 -66.25 2.57 44.70
N GLY A 119 -65.60 3.66 44.35
CA GLY A 119 -65.76 4.91 45.09
C GLY A 119 -65.07 6.11 44.46
N PHE A 120 -65.86 6.87 43.72
CA PHE A 120 -65.90 8.34 43.74
C PHE A 120 -64.97 9.12 42.77
N ASP A 121 -65.66 9.87 41.90
CA ASP A 121 -65.31 11.09 41.17
C ASP A 121 -64.35 11.06 39.96
N ASP A 122 -64.99 11.02 38.79
CA ASP A 122 -64.93 12.02 37.72
C ASP A 122 -63.82 13.08 37.83
N TYR A 123 -62.70 12.86 37.11
CA TYR A 123 -61.88 13.94 36.55
C TYR A 123 -61.33 13.50 35.19
N ASP A 124 -61.94 14.08 34.16
CA ASP A 124 -61.46 14.16 32.79
C ASP A 124 -60.05 14.79 32.75
N TYR A 125 -59.08 14.04 32.22
CA TYR A 125 -57.78 14.56 31.80
C TYR A 125 -57.40 13.89 30.48
N ASP A 126 -57.66 14.61 29.40
CA ASP A 126 -56.99 14.44 28.12
C ASP A 126 -55.47 14.55 28.36
N TYR A 127 -54.77 13.42 28.22
CA TYR A 127 -53.33 13.38 28.01
C TYR A 127 -53.08 12.63 26.71
N ASP A 128 -52.53 13.38 25.76
CA ASP A 128 -52.16 12.96 24.42
C ASP A 128 -51.42 11.61 24.40
N HIS A 129 -51.86 10.77 23.45
CA HIS A 129 -51.13 9.63 22.93
C HIS A 129 -49.84 10.13 22.24
N ASP A 130 -48.75 10.29 22.97
CA ASP A 130 -47.43 10.41 22.37
C ASP A 130 -46.81 9.02 22.19
N HIS A 131 -47.05 8.51 20.99
CA HIS A 131 -46.30 7.52 20.22
C HIS A 131 -45.12 6.82 20.89
N ASP A 132 -45.21 5.49 20.90
CA ASP A 132 -44.10 4.54 20.86
C ASP A 132 -43.00 5.01 19.89
N HIS A 133 -41.94 5.61 20.42
CA HIS A 133 -40.63 5.57 19.79
C HIS A 133 -39.90 4.31 20.28
N ASP A 134 -40.47 3.14 19.96
CA ASP A 134 -39.68 1.93 19.79
C ASP A 134 -38.86 2.13 18.51
N GLN A 135 -37.76 2.89 18.64
CA GLN A 135 -36.76 2.93 17.61
C GLN A 135 -36.04 1.58 17.67
N MET A 136 -36.65 0.64 16.96
CA MET A 136 -36.02 -0.51 16.36
C MET A 136 -34.56 -0.15 16.06
N ILE A 137 -33.62 -0.68 16.84
CA ILE A 137 -32.27 -0.95 16.32
C ILE A 137 -32.45 -2.14 15.37
N GLY A 138 -33.15 -1.86 14.27
CA GLY A 138 -33.38 -2.74 13.16
C GLY A 138 -32.40 -2.36 12.07
N GLY A 139 -31.64 -3.36 11.61
CA GLY A 139 -31.16 -3.46 10.23
C GLY A 139 -30.37 -2.26 9.73
N GLY A 140 -29.12 -2.15 10.19
CA GLY A 140 -28.10 -1.28 9.60
C GLY A 140 -26.84 -2.08 9.30
N ASP A 141 -27.03 -3.26 8.71
CA ASP A 141 -26.04 -4.16 8.13
C ASP A 141 -25.25 -3.54 6.95
N ASP A 142 -25.39 -2.24 6.70
CA ASP A 142 -24.62 -1.48 5.69
C ASP A 142 -23.26 -0.97 6.20
N LEU A 143 -22.93 -1.13 7.49
CA LEU A 143 -21.57 -0.84 8.01
C LEU A 143 -20.65 -2.08 8.00
N PHE A 144 -21.17 -3.26 7.65
CA PHE A 144 -20.47 -4.55 7.76
C PHE A 144 -20.31 -5.23 6.41
N SER A 145 -19.75 -4.52 5.43
CA SER A 145 -19.20 -5.17 4.24
C SER A 145 -17.67 -5.29 4.38
N PRO A 146 -17.12 -6.52 4.52
CA PRO A 146 -15.66 -6.76 4.62
C PRO A 146 -14.83 -6.24 3.43
N TRP A 147 -15.48 -5.77 2.37
CA TRP A 147 -14.87 -5.29 1.13
C TRP A 147 -15.20 -3.82 0.81
N SER A 148 -15.90 -3.07 1.66
CA SER A 148 -16.20 -1.65 1.38
C SER A 148 -14.98 -0.73 1.44
N LEU A 149 -13.87 -1.16 2.07
CA LEU A 149 -12.64 -0.37 2.17
C LEU A 149 -11.70 -0.49 0.95
N VAL A 150 -11.97 -1.39 -0.01
CA VAL A 150 -11.08 -1.60 -1.16
C VAL A 150 -11.34 -0.67 -2.35
N HIS A 151 -12.34 0.22 -2.27
CA HIS A 151 -12.67 1.17 -3.34
C HIS A 151 -12.43 2.65 -2.99
N VAL A 152 -11.43 2.95 -2.16
CA VAL A 152 -10.81 4.27 -2.21
C VAL A 152 -9.87 4.31 -3.42
N LYS A 153 -10.39 4.85 -4.53
CA LYS A 153 -9.62 5.22 -5.72
C LYS A 153 -8.32 5.91 -5.32
N GLN A 154 -7.19 5.23 -5.48
CA GLN A 154 -5.89 5.90 -5.43
C GLN A 154 -5.72 6.69 -6.73
N PRO A 155 -5.47 8.01 -6.68
CA PRO A 155 -4.99 8.71 -7.87
C PRO A 155 -3.59 8.16 -8.19
N ILE A 156 -3.42 7.67 -9.43
CA ILE A 156 -2.11 7.33 -9.99
C ILE A 156 -1.33 8.64 -10.08
N MET A 157 -0.43 8.90 -9.13
CA MET A 157 0.60 9.92 -9.32
C MET A 157 1.70 9.31 -10.17
N ALA A 158 1.68 9.66 -11.45
CA ALA A 158 2.78 9.39 -12.36
C ALA A 158 4.07 9.98 -11.78
N SER A 159 5.10 9.13 -11.68
CA SER A 159 6.48 9.55 -11.43
C SER A 159 6.90 10.56 -12.50
N SER A 160 7.19 11.80 -12.09
CA SER A 160 7.88 12.75 -12.96
C SER A 160 9.37 12.43 -12.88
N ASP A 161 9.81 11.55 -13.77
CA ASP A 161 11.19 11.56 -14.26
C ASP A 161 11.42 12.87 -15.05
N HIS A 162 12.69 13.21 -15.30
CA HIS A 162 13.25 14.38 -16.00
C HIS A 162 13.67 15.55 -15.11
N GLY A 163 14.96 15.57 -14.75
CA GLY A 163 15.59 16.82 -14.33
C GLY A 163 16.97 16.78 -13.67
N PHE A 164 17.84 15.80 -13.94
CA PHE A 164 19.28 16.00 -13.68
C PHE A 164 19.84 16.92 -14.78
N MET A 165 19.82 18.23 -14.54
CA MET A 165 20.70 19.19 -15.20
C MET A 165 22.09 19.10 -14.56
N TYR A 166 23.09 19.11 -15.44
CA TYR A 166 24.53 19.04 -15.17
C TYR A 166 25.05 20.10 -14.20
#